data_AF-I7ZVP9-F1
#
_entry.id   AF-I7ZVP9-F1
#
_cell.length_a   1.000
_cell.length_b   1.000
_cell.length_c   1.000
_cell.angle_alpha   90.00
_cell.angle_beta   90.00
_cell.angle_gamma   90.00
#
_symmetry.space_group_name_H-M   'P 1'
#
loop_
_entity.id
_entity.type
_entity.pdbx_description
1 polymer ?
#
loop_
_entity_poly.entity_id
_entity_poly.type
_entity_poly.pdbx_seq_one_letter_code
_entity_poly.pdbx_strand_id
1 'polypeptide(L)'
;MLLKANRIIDIHPNNILAGVEDVSVLTILERDELSSPSPRKQDGDRIIYLSRPMFLTDGEPLLSDLGEARLGQSHKGTIMPSLYRAPEVILGLDWNNKVDIWGFGQTIWTIFQGSHVFRSENMGELDKMQRFAEMTSCLGSPPQEFRNRSPECADYWDENVPSLCTTGNWRGSVSIHGQSLELREKQLDGEEKEQFLRLMRKMLAWPPEERPSAEELLYDEWIRGNDY
;
A
#
# COMPACT_ATOMS: atom_id res chain seq x y z
N MET A 1 23.53 -7.10 -17.74
CA MET A 1 22.66 -8.21 -17.28
C MET A 1 21.24 -7.64 -17.21
N LEU A 2 20.34 -8.10 -18.07
CA LEU A 2 18.99 -7.57 -18.23
C LEU A 2 18.17 -7.86 -16.96
N LEU A 3 18.00 -6.87 -16.09
CA LEU A 3 16.92 -6.87 -15.12
C LEU A 3 15.62 -6.76 -15.92
N LYS A 4 14.89 -7.87 -16.05
CA LYS A 4 13.48 -7.83 -16.45
C LYS A 4 12.76 -7.01 -15.38
N ALA A 5 12.56 -5.72 -15.65
CA ALA A 5 11.65 -4.90 -14.88
C ALA A 5 10.27 -5.55 -15.02
N ASN A 6 9.85 -6.26 -13.97
CA ASN A 6 8.48 -6.71 -13.86
C ASN A 6 7.63 -5.44 -13.81
N ARG A 7 6.74 -5.38 -14.79
CA ARG A 7 5.85 -4.28 -15.14
C ARG A 7 4.67 -4.23 -14.17
N ILE A 8 4.63 -3.22 -13.30
CA ILE A 8 3.86 -3.20 -12.06
C ILE A 8 3.15 -1.84 -11.91
N ILE A 9 1.81 -1.80 -11.86
CA ILE A 9 1.04 -0.57 -11.49
C ILE A 9 1.39 -0.18 -10.05
N ASP A 10 1.67 1.10 -9.80
CA ASP A 10 2.57 1.49 -8.71
C ASP A 10 2.13 2.74 -7.92
N ILE A 11 1.06 2.63 -7.11
CA ILE A 11 0.71 3.67 -6.11
C ILE A 11 1.35 3.33 -4.77
N HIS A 12 2.43 4.03 -4.44
CA HIS A 12 3.17 3.96 -3.17
C HIS A 12 3.94 5.28 -2.94
N PRO A 13 4.47 5.53 -1.73
CA PRO A 13 5.10 6.80 -1.40
C PRO A 13 6.21 7.26 -2.35
N ASN A 14 6.99 6.34 -2.96
CA ASN A 14 8.10 6.78 -3.83
C ASN A 14 7.63 7.34 -5.18
N ASN A 15 6.37 7.12 -5.56
CA ASN A 15 5.79 7.66 -6.80
C ASN A 15 4.96 8.93 -6.56
N ILE A 16 4.95 9.44 -5.33
CA ILE A 16 4.34 10.72 -4.98
C ILE A 16 5.47 11.75 -4.84
N LEU A 17 5.52 12.69 -5.77
CA LEU A 17 6.48 13.78 -5.74
C LEU A 17 5.92 14.92 -4.89
N ALA A 18 6.75 15.48 -4.01
CA ALA A 18 6.40 16.72 -3.30
C ALA A 18 6.74 17.93 -4.16
N GLY A 19 5.76 18.83 -4.35
CA GLY A 19 5.99 20.10 -5.02
C GLY A 19 6.92 21.00 -4.19
N VAL A 20 7.64 21.91 -4.85
CA VAL A 20 8.51 22.89 -4.19
C VAL A 20 7.99 24.30 -4.47
N GLU A 21 7.42 24.95 -3.46
CA GLU A 21 6.96 26.34 -3.57
C GLU A 21 8.09 27.32 -3.25
N ASP A 22 8.77 27.13 -2.11
CA ASP A 22 9.93 27.92 -1.75
C ASP A 22 11.19 27.39 -2.44
N VAL A 23 11.51 27.98 -3.58
CA VAL A 23 12.72 27.66 -4.37
C VAL A 23 14.03 27.95 -3.63
N SER A 24 14.00 28.71 -2.52
CA SER A 24 15.20 28.96 -1.71
C SER A 24 15.79 27.66 -1.15
N VAL A 25 14.95 26.65 -0.93
CA VAL A 25 15.35 25.31 -0.50
C VAL A 25 16.33 24.65 -1.47
N LEU A 26 16.18 24.91 -2.77
CA LEU A 26 17.08 24.38 -3.81
C LEU A 26 18.45 25.06 -3.74
N THR A 27 18.49 26.35 -3.38
CA THR A 27 19.74 27.08 -3.18
C THR A 27 20.50 26.56 -1.96
N ILE A 28 19.79 26.19 -0.89
CA ILE A 28 20.39 25.55 0.30
C ILE A 28 20.99 24.20 -0.09
N LEU A 29 20.23 23.37 -0.81
CA LEU A 29 20.70 22.06 -1.28
C LEU A 29 21.96 22.15 -2.16
N GLU A 30 22.01 23.13 -3.07
CA GLU A 30 23.19 23.37 -3.90
C GLU A 30 24.42 23.74 -3.05
N ARG A 31 24.27 24.66 -2.09
CA ARG A 31 25.36 25.05 -1.18
C ARG A 31 25.82 23.89 -0.31
N ASP A 32 24.89 23.06 0.15
CA ASP A 32 25.14 21.88 0.95
C ASP A 32 25.88 20.80 0.17
N GLU A 33 25.55 20.62 -1.12
CA GLU A 33 26.26 19.70 -2.02
C GLU A 33 27.66 20.21 -2.39
N LEU A 34 27.84 21.52 -2.54
CA LEU A 34 29.16 22.12 -2.77
C LEU A 34 30.07 22.02 -1.54
N SER A 35 29.52 22.26 -0.34
CA SER A 35 30.29 22.24 0.92
C SER A 35 30.54 20.83 1.45
N SER A 36 29.60 19.91 1.23
CA SER A 36 29.69 18.51 1.65
C SER A 36 29.12 17.61 0.55
N PRO A 37 29.94 17.23 -0.45
CA PRO A 37 29.48 16.46 -1.60
C PRO A 37 28.94 15.08 -1.22
N SER A 38 27.86 14.68 -1.87
CA SER A 38 27.26 13.37 -1.69
C SER A 38 28.23 12.26 -2.12
N PRO A 39 28.23 11.10 -1.43
CA PRO A 39 29.01 9.95 -1.86
C PRO A 39 28.74 9.62 -3.33
N ARG A 40 29.79 9.30 -4.07
CA ARG A 40 29.71 8.98 -5.50
C ARG A 40 30.52 7.75 -5.83
N LYS A 41 30.06 6.99 -6.82
CA LYS A 41 30.80 5.88 -7.43
C LYS A 41 30.96 6.11 -8.92
N GLN A 42 32.08 5.66 -9.46
CA GLN A 42 32.29 5.62 -10.90
C GLN A 42 31.88 4.24 -11.42
N ASP A 43 31.05 4.22 -12.46
CA ASP A 43 30.62 3.04 -13.18
C ASP A 43 30.88 3.26 -14.68
N GLY A 44 32.06 2.83 -15.15
CA GLY A 44 32.55 3.12 -16.49
C GLY A 44 32.78 4.61 -16.74
N ASP A 45 32.05 5.16 -17.71
CA ASP A 45 32.06 6.58 -18.10
C ASP A 45 31.06 7.45 -17.29
N ARG A 46 30.27 6.84 -16.40
CA ARG A 46 29.26 7.53 -15.60
C ARG A 46 29.68 7.67 -14.15
N ILE A 47 29.34 8.81 -13.57
CA ILE A 47 29.42 9.02 -12.12
C ILE A 47 28.00 8.94 -11.58
N ILE A 48 27.79 8.04 -10.62
CA ILE A 48 26.52 7.85 -9.93
C ILE A 48 26.67 8.48 -8.55
N TYR A 49 25.81 9.45 -8.25
CA TYR A 49 25.75 10.12 -6.97
C TYR A 49 24.69 9.45 -6.09
N LEU A 50 24.97 9.30 -4.81
CA LEU A 50 23.94 9.00 -3.83
C LEU A 50 23.02 10.21 -3.72
N SER A 51 21.70 9.98 -3.81
CA SER A 51 20.72 11.07 -3.66
C SER A 51 20.84 11.70 -2.28
N ARG A 52 20.88 13.03 -2.24
CA ARG A 52 20.79 13.80 -1.00
C ARG A 52 19.33 13.84 -0.54
N PRO A 53 19.05 13.68 0.76
CA PRO A 53 17.70 13.88 1.29
C PRO A 53 17.20 15.30 0.97
N MET A 54 15.97 15.39 0.46
CA MET A 54 15.26 16.65 0.28
C MET A 54 14.58 17.06 1.58
N PHE A 55 14.46 18.37 1.81
CA PHE A 55 13.63 18.91 2.88
C PHE A 55 12.15 18.64 2.58
N LEU A 56 11.32 18.55 3.63
CA LEU A 56 9.88 18.54 3.46
C LEU A 56 9.45 19.89 2.88
N THR A 57 8.62 19.87 1.85
CA THR A 57 8.11 21.06 1.18
C THR A 57 6.59 21.02 1.19
N ASP A 58 5.97 22.19 1.27
CA ASP A 58 4.52 22.33 1.38
C ASP A 58 3.81 22.33 0.01
N GLY A 59 4.55 22.07 -1.07
CA GLY A 59 3.98 22.09 -2.42
C GLY A 59 3.10 20.87 -2.70
N GLU A 60 2.13 21.09 -3.58
CA GLU A 60 1.12 20.09 -3.91
C GLU A 60 1.75 18.74 -4.34
N PRO A 61 1.27 17.61 -3.79
CA PRO A 61 1.76 16.31 -4.18
C PRO A 61 1.33 15.95 -5.60
N LEU A 62 2.27 15.41 -6.39
CA LEU A 62 2.03 15.00 -7.77
C LEU A 62 2.28 13.50 -7.93
N LEU A 63 1.30 12.80 -8.49
CA LEU A 63 1.48 11.41 -8.91
C LEU A 63 2.45 11.35 -10.10
N SER A 64 3.39 10.42 -10.03
CA SER A 64 4.39 10.20 -11.08
C SER A 64 4.46 8.73 -11.48
N ASP A 65 5.34 8.41 -12.42
CA ASP A 65 5.61 7.07 -12.95
C ASP A 65 4.37 6.30 -13.45
N LEU A 66 3.77 6.82 -14.52
CA LEU A 66 2.67 6.16 -15.24
C LEU A 66 3.17 5.12 -16.25
N GLY A 67 4.44 4.67 -16.17
CA GLY A 67 5.02 3.72 -17.11
C GLY A 67 4.29 2.38 -17.18
N GLU A 68 3.52 2.07 -16.12
CA GLU A 68 2.82 0.81 -15.93
C GLU A 68 1.30 0.93 -15.95
N ALA A 69 0.77 2.14 -16.17
CA ALA A 69 -0.66 2.38 -16.25
C ALA A 69 -1.32 1.56 -17.38
N ARG A 70 -2.51 1.02 -17.10
CA ARG A 70 -3.27 0.22 -18.08
C ARG A 70 -4.66 0.77 -18.30
N LEU A 71 -5.04 0.90 -19.58
CA LEU A 71 -6.38 1.31 -19.99
C LEU A 71 -7.30 0.09 -20.14
N GLY A 72 -8.49 0.15 -19.58
CA GLY A 72 -9.50 -0.91 -19.69
C GLY A 72 -10.22 -1.19 -18.38
N GLN A 73 -11.30 -1.96 -18.46
CA GLN A 73 -12.16 -2.24 -17.30
C GLN A 73 -11.63 -3.37 -16.41
N SER A 74 -10.92 -4.35 -16.97
CA SER A 74 -10.41 -5.51 -16.25
C SER A 74 -9.12 -6.01 -16.89
N HIS A 75 -8.20 -6.49 -16.06
CA HIS A 75 -6.86 -6.91 -16.43
C HIS A 75 -6.44 -8.16 -15.67
N LYS A 76 -5.40 -8.83 -16.18
CA LYS A 76 -4.76 -9.99 -15.55
C LYS A 76 -3.26 -9.78 -15.37
N GLY A 77 -2.68 -10.66 -14.57
CA GLY A 77 -1.24 -10.73 -14.31
C GLY A 77 -0.83 -9.90 -13.11
N THR A 78 0.43 -10.07 -12.72
CA THR A 78 0.98 -9.44 -11.52
C THR A 78 1.25 -7.97 -11.75
N ILE A 79 0.70 -7.14 -10.86
CA ILE A 79 0.96 -5.72 -10.70
C ILE A 79 1.20 -5.42 -9.21
N MET A 80 1.42 -4.15 -8.87
CA MET A 80 1.74 -3.65 -7.53
C MET A 80 3.06 -4.19 -6.92
N PRO A 81 3.85 -3.34 -6.25
CA PRO A 81 5.00 -3.82 -5.49
C PRO A 81 4.53 -4.86 -4.48
N SER A 82 5.41 -5.82 -4.17
CA SER A 82 5.11 -6.90 -3.23
C SER A 82 4.44 -6.39 -1.95
N LEU A 83 4.97 -5.32 -1.36
CA LEU A 83 4.47 -4.70 -0.13
C LEU A 83 3.09 -4.07 -0.24
N TYR A 84 2.68 -3.60 -1.42
CA TYR A 84 1.43 -2.88 -1.65
C TYR A 84 0.39 -3.74 -2.38
N ARG A 85 0.73 -4.98 -2.75
CA ARG A 85 -0.14 -5.81 -3.58
C ARG A 85 -1.47 -6.15 -2.91
N ALA A 86 -2.55 -5.90 -3.64
CA ALA A 86 -3.93 -6.19 -3.27
C ALA A 86 -4.23 -7.70 -3.27
N PRO A 87 -5.14 -8.20 -2.43
CA PRO A 87 -5.37 -9.63 -2.25
C PRO A 87 -5.82 -10.34 -3.53
N GLU A 88 -6.64 -9.71 -4.36
CA GLU A 88 -7.07 -10.24 -5.66
C GLU A 88 -5.89 -10.44 -6.62
N VAL A 89 -4.88 -9.56 -6.56
CA VAL A 89 -3.66 -9.69 -7.37
C VAL A 89 -2.74 -10.77 -6.80
N ILE A 90 -2.67 -10.93 -5.47
CA ILE A 90 -1.92 -12.03 -4.82
C ILE A 90 -2.49 -13.39 -5.23
N LEU A 91 -3.83 -13.51 -5.28
CA LEU A 91 -4.57 -14.71 -5.67
C LEU A 91 -4.62 -14.94 -7.20
N GLY A 92 -4.03 -14.03 -8.00
CA GLY A 92 -4.04 -14.14 -9.46
C GLY A 92 -5.42 -13.96 -10.11
N LEU A 93 -6.37 -13.34 -9.40
CA LEU A 93 -7.68 -13.00 -9.92
C LEU A 93 -7.59 -11.81 -10.89
N ASP A 94 -8.65 -11.65 -11.69
CA ASP A 94 -8.84 -10.48 -12.52
C ASP A 94 -8.98 -9.24 -11.63
N TRP A 95 -8.39 -8.13 -12.05
CA TRP A 95 -8.35 -6.89 -11.27
C TRP A 95 -8.70 -5.68 -12.14
N ASN A 96 -9.14 -4.61 -11.47
CA ASN A 96 -9.50 -3.32 -12.08
C ASN A 96 -8.89 -2.16 -11.28
N ASN A 97 -9.34 -0.93 -11.49
CA ASN A 97 -8.85 0.26 -10.81
C ASN A 97 -9.04 0.25 -9.27
N LYS A 98 -9.75 -0.72 -8.69
CA LYS A 98 -9.88 -0.86 -7.23
C LYS A 98 -8.59 -1.33 -6.55
N VAL A 99 -7.63 -1.85 -7.31
CA VAL A 99 -6.26 -2.11 -6.82
C VAL A 99 -5.56 -0.81 -6.41
N ASP A 100 -5.85 0.28 -7.11
CA ASP A 100 -5.28 1.60 -6.83
C ASP A 100 -5.80 2.14 -5.50
N ILE A 101 -7.07 1.89 -5.18
CA ILE A 101 -7.68 2.27 -3.89
C ILE A 101 -7.03 1.50 -2.72
N TRP A 102 -6.74 0.21 -2.91
CA TRP A 102 -6.01 -0.60 -1.93
C TRP A 102 -4.56 -0.12 -1.75
N GLY A 103 -3.87 0.16 -2.87
CA GLY A 103 -2.52 0.72 -2.86
C GLY A 103 -2.47 2.08 -2.16
N PHE A 104 -3.44 2.94 -2.44
CA PHE A 104 -3.58 4.26 -1.83
C PHE A 104 -3.84 4.18 -0.32
N GLY A 105 -4.70 3.27 0.14
CA GLY A 105 -4.92 3.07 1.58
C GLY A 105 -3.65 2.66 2.33
N GLN A 106 -2.86 1.74 1.78
CA GLN A 106 -1.56 1.38 2.36
C GLN A 106 -0.54 2.53 2.28
N THR A 107 -0.64 3.37 1.25
CA THR A 107 0.22 4.54 1.05
C THR A 107 -0.04 5.59 2.11
N ILE A 108 -1.31 5.98 2.31
CA ILE A 108 -1.74 6.88 3.40
C ILE A 108 -1.24 6.34 4.74
N TRP A 109 -1.49 5.07 5.02
CA TRP A 109 -1.02 4.44 6.24
C TRP A 109 0.49 4.54 6.41
N THR A 110 1.27 4.24 5.36
CA THR A 110 2.73 4.26 5.42
C THR A 110 3.27 5.66 5.68
N ILE A 111 2.74 6.66 4.98
CA ILE A 111 3.14 8.07 5.16
C ILE A 111 2.84 8.52 6.58
N PHE A 112 1.66 8.17 7.08
CA PHE A 112 1.18 8.67 8.35
C PHE A 112 1.80 7.93 9.56
N GLN A 113 1.93 6.60 9.50
CA GLN A 113 2.53 5.79 10.57
C GLN A 113 4.06 5.68 10.50
N GLY A 114 4.67 6.04 9.38
CA GLY A 114 6.09 5.77 9.10
C GLY A 114 6.42 4.27 8.97
N SER A 115 5.42 3.39 8.86
CA SER A 115 5.59 1.95 8.70
C SER A 115 4.44 1.32 7.91
N HIS A 116 4.70 0.21 7.22
CA HIS A 116 3.67 -0.48 6.44
C HIS A 116 2.58 -1.11 7.30
N VAL A 117 1.33 -1.05 6.82
CA VAL A 117 0.19 -1.72 7.46
C VAL A 117 0.30 -3.24 7.39
N PHE A 118 0.95 -3.79 6.36
CA PHE A 118 1.32 -5.20 6.24
C PHE A 118 2.83 -5.28 6.00
N ARG A 119 3.56 -6.02 6.84
CA ARG A 119 5.03 -5.92 6.93
C ARG A 119 5.79 -6.98 6.14
N SER A 120 5.10 -7.89 5.46
CA SER A 120 5.73 -8.92 4.63
C SER A 120 6.24 -8.36 3.30
N GLU A 121 7.57 -8.36 3.12
CA GLU A 121 8.28 -7.76 1.98
C GLU A 121 8.39 -8.67 0.74
N ASN A 122 8.34 -9.99 0.94
CA ASN A 122 8.54 -10.98 -0.11
C ASN A 122 7.22 -11.63 -0.55
N MET A 123 7.23 -12.31 -1.70
CA MET A 123 6.04 -12.94 -2.31
C MET A 123 6.34 -14.36 -2.79
N GLY A 124 7.16 -15.11 -2.06
CA GLY A 124 7.19 -16.57 -2.15
C GLY A 124 5.95 -17.18 -1.52
N GLU A 125 5.77 -18.50 -1.65
CA GLU A 125 4.58 -19.20 -1.12
C GLU A 125 4.43 -19.05 0.40
N LEU A 126 5.52 -19.18 1.17
CA LEU A 126 5.50 -18.92 2.62
C LEU A 126 5.16 -17.45 2.93
N ASP A 127 5.62 -16.53 2.08
CA ASP A 127 5.38 -15.10 2.29
C ASP A 127 3.93 -14.70 1.95
N LYS A 128 3.30 -15.36 0.96
CA LYS A 128 1.86 -15.20 0.68
C LYS A 128 1.03 -15.59 1.90
N MET A 129 1.32 -16.75 2.48
CA MET A 129 0.62 -17.22 3.68
C MET A 129 0.82 -16.24 4.85
N GLN A 130 2.04 -15.78 5.09
CA GLN A 130 2.32 -14.77 6.11
C GLN A 130 1.56 -13.47 5.84
N ARG A 131 1.48 -13.06 4.57
CA ARG A 131 0.78 -11.85 4.15
C ARG A 131 -0.72 -11.95 4.36
N PHE A 132 -1.35 -13.08 4.03
CA PHE A 132 -2.76 -13.32 4.35
C PHE A 132 -3.02 -13.46 5.85
N ALA A 133 -2.09 -14.02 6.62
CA ALA A 133 -2.20 -14.06 8.08
C ALA A 133 -2.19 -12.65 8.68
N GLU A 134 -1.30 -11.78 8.20
CA GLU A 134 -1.26 -10.37 8.62
C GLU A 134 -2.52 -9.59 8.21
N MET A 135 -2.98 -9.75 6.96
CA MET A 135 -4.23 -9.14 6.50
C MET A 135 -5.42 -9.62 7.34
N THR A 136 -5.53 -10.93 7.59
CA THR A 136 -6.57 -11.51 8.45
C THR A 136 -6.50 -10.98 9.87
N SER A 137 -5.29 -10.82 10.42
CA SER A 137 -5.15 -10.22 11.75
C SER A 137 -5.71 -8.80 11.81
N CYS A 138 -5.43 -7.98 10.79
CA CYS A 138 -5.78 -6.56 10.84
C CYS A 138 -7.22 -6.28 10.41
N LEU A 139 -7.71 -7.03 9.42
CA LEU A 139 -8.98 -6.79 8.73
C LEU A 139 -10.07 -7.81 9.13
N GLY A 140 -9.69 -8.89 9.81
CA GLY A 140 -10.51 -10.08 9.95
C GLY A 140 -10.48 -10.95 8.68
N SER A 141 -11.07 -12.13 8.78
CA SER A 141 -11.15 -13.08 7.67
C SER A 141 -11.94 -12.53 6.47
N PRO A 142 -11.51 -12.82 5.22
CA PRO A 142 -12.27 -12.43 4.05
C PRO A 142 -13.68 -13.03 4.06
N PRO A 143 -14.67 -12.30 3.50
CA PRO A 143 -16.01 -12.84 3.26
C PRO A 143 -15.96 -14.14 2.45
N GLN A 144 -16.91 -15.04 2.69
CA GLN A 144 -16.96 -16.34 2.00
C GLN A 144 -17.07 -16.16 0.47
N GLU A 145 -17.84 -15.17 0.02
CA GLU A 145 -17.99 -14.84 -1.40
C GLU A 145 -16.67 -14.49 -2.07
N PHE A 146 -15.75 -13.83 -1.36
CA PHE A 146 -14.42 -13.54 -1.88
C PHE A 146 -13.54 -14.78 -1.90
N ARG A 147 -13.57 -15.59 -0.82
CA ARG A 147 -12.81 -16.85 -0.74
C ARG A 147 -13.18 -17.82 -1.86
N ASN A 148 -14.46 -17.91 -2.19
CA ASN A 148 -14.95 -18.79 -3.26
C ASN A 148 -14.47 -18.38 -4.67
N ARG A 149 -13.84 -17.21 -4.84
CA ARG A 149 -13.28 -16.77 -6.13
C ARG A 149 -11.98 -17.47 -6.48
N SER A 150 -11.26 -18.03 -5.51
CA SER A 150 -10.01 -18.77 -5.75
C SER A 150 -9.96 -20.07 -4.94
N PRO A 151 -9.70 -21.23 -5.59
CA PRO A 151 -9.48 -22.47 -4.85
C PRO A 151 -8.24 -22.42 -3.94
N GLU A 152 -7.27 -21.52 -4.22
CA GLU A 152 -6.10 -21.29 -3.36
C GLU A 152 -6.50 -20.80 -1.96
N CYS A 153 -7.68 -20.18 -1.80
CA CYS A 153 -8.15 -19.73 -0.49
C CYS A 153 -8.36 -20.88 0.51
N ALA A 154 -8.61 -22.10 0.04
CA ALA A 154 -8.77 -23.28 0.89
C ALA A 154 -7.47 -23.69 1.62
N ASP A 155 -6.30 -23.26 1.11
CA ASP A 155 -5.00 -23.48 1.76
C ASP A 155 -4.81 -22.55 2.99
N TYR A 156 -5.57 -21.46 3.07
CA TYR A 156 -5.42 -20.43 4.10
C TYR A 156 -6.60 -20.39 5.08
N TRP A 157 -7.84 -20.62 4.62
CA TRP A 157 -9.06 -20.53 5.44
C TRP A 157 -9.97 -21.75 5.27
N ASP A 158 -10.52 -22.27 6.37
CA ASP A 158 -11.56 -23.31 6.37
C ASP A 158 -12.88 -22.78 5.80
N GLU A 159 -13.35 -23.39 4.72
CA GLU A 159 -14.62 -23.07 4.08
C GLU A 159 -15.84 -23.45 4.94
N ASN A 160 -15.69 -24.42 5.85
CA ASN A 160 -16.77 -24.94 6.68
C ASN A 160 -17.00 -24.14 7.96
N VAL A 161 -16.10 -23.23 8.29
CA VAL A 161 -16.21 -22.34 9.45
C VAL A 161 -16.67 -20.97 8.96
N PRO A 162 -17.87 -20.49 9.38
CA PRO A 162 -18.33 -19.15 9.05
C PRO A 162 -17.32 -18.10 9.51
N SER A 163 -17.14 -17.02 8.73
CA SER A 163 -16.24 -15.91 9.05
C SER A 163 -16.65 -15.05 10.27
N LEU A 164 -17.53 -15.57 11.15
CA LEU A 164 -18.01 -14.91 12.37
C LEU A 164 -16.93 -14.77 13.45
N CYS A 165 -15.83 -15.53 13.35
CA CYS A 165 -14.64 -15.37 14.19
C CYS A 165 -13.56 -14.66 13.37
N THR A 166 -13.05 -13.53 13.87
CA THR A 166 -12.05 -12.67 13.20
C THR A 166 -10.80 -13.41 12.72
N THR A 167 -10.45 -14.56 13.32
CA THR A 167 -9.32 -15.41 12.94
C THR A 167 -9.64 -16.91 12.95
N GLY A 168 -10.85 -17.31 13.37
CA GLY A 168 -11.16 -18.68 13.78
C GLY A 168 -11.29 -19.70 12.64
N ASN A 169 -11.34 -19.23 11.38
CA ASN A 169 -11.33 -20.08 10.20
C ASN A 169 -9.93 -20.21 9.59
N TRP A 170 -8.88 -19.63 10.17
CA TRP A 170 -7.52 -19.74 9.61
C TRP A 170 -6.96 -21.16 9.74
N ARG A 171 -6.39 -21.68 8.64
CA ARG A 171 -5.77 -23.02 8.55
C ARG A 171 -4.30 -22.99 8.12
N GLY A 172 -3.78 -21.83 7.74
CA GLY A 172 -2.38 -21.70 7.35
C GLY A 172 -1.43 -22.07 8.50
N SER A 173 -0.25 -22.60 8.15
CA SER A 173 0.78 -22.99 9.13
C SER A 173 1.40 -21.79 9.87
N VAL A 174 1.28 -20.58 9.32
CA VAL A 174 1.71 -19.34 9.99
C VAL A 174 0.65 -18.94 11.02
N SER A 175 1.06 -18.69 12.26
CA SER A 175 0.13 -18.25 13.31
C SER A 175 -0.34 -16.81 13.05
N ILE A 176 -1.65 -16.56 13.24
CA ILE A 176 -2.16 -15.19 13.31
C ILE A 176 -1.84 -14.63 14.69
N HIS A 177 -0.89 -13.69 14.75
CA HIS A 177 -0.61 -12.94 15.97
C HIS A 177 -1.76 -11.99 16.27
N GLY A 178 -2.10 -11.74 17.55
CA GLY A 178 -3.15 -10.80 17.94
C GLY A 178 -2.76 -9.34 17.65
N GLN A 179 -2.86 -8.93 16.39
CA GLN A 179 -2.74 -7.55 15.93
C GLN A 179 -4.12 -7.04 15.47
N SER A 180 -4.25 -5.74 15.31
CA SER A 180 -5.39 -5.10 14.65
C SER A 180 -4.96 -3.76 14.05
N LEU A 181 -5.80 -3.13 13.24
CA LEU A 181 -5.52 -1.75 12.80
C LEU A 181 -5.42 -0.80 14.03
N GLU A 182 -6.28 -0.97 15.03
CA GLU A 182 -6.28 -0.15 16.26
C GLU A 182 -4.95 -0.24 17.03
N LEU A 183 -4.38 -1.45 17.10
CA LEU A 183 -3.10 -1.68 17.78
C LEU A 183 -1.91 -1.15 16.98
N ARG A 184 -2.01 -1.13 15.65
CA ARG A 184 -0.94 -0.63 14.77
C ARG A 184 -0.97 0.89 14.63
N GLU A 185 -2.13 1.53 14.76
CA GLU A 185 -2.28 2.98 14.78
C GLU A 185 -1.84 3.56 16.14
N LYS A 186 -0.74 4.33 16.12
CA LYS A 186 -0.11 5.01 17.26
C LYS A 186 -0.04 6.54 17.19
N GLN A 187 -0.45 7.16 16.08
CA GLN A 187 -0.35 8.60 15.81
C GLN A 187 -1.63 9.35 16.18
N LEU A 188 -2.80 8.72 16.06
CA LEU A 188 -4.10 9.33 16.33
C LEU A 188 -4.75 8.74 17.58
N ASP A 189 -5.60 9.55 18.20
CA ASP A 189 -6.45 9.21 19.34
C ASP A 189 -7.89 9.71 19.16
N GLY A 190 -8.79 9.21 20.00
CA GLY A 190 -10.18 9.66 20.05
C GLY A 190 -10.95 9.52 18.73
N GLU A 191 -11.79 10.51 18.42
CA GLU A 191 -12.68 10.48 17.26
C GLU A 191 -11.92 10.49 15.93
N GLU A 192 -10.81 11.22 15.84
CA GLU A 192 -9.99 11.29 14.63
C GLU A 192 -9.40 9.92 14.28
N LYS A 193 -8.93 9.18 15.30
CA LYS A 193 -8.49 7.79 15.14
C LYS A 193 -9.62 6.91 14.60
N GLU A 194 -10.81 7.04 15.17
CA GLU A 194 -11.96 6.23 14.76
C GLU A 194 -12.36 6.51 13.30
N GLN A 195 -12.40 7.78 12.90
CA GLN A 195 -12.66 8.21 11.53
C GLN A 195 -11.59 7.67 10.56
N PHE A 196 -10.31 7.83 10.90
CA PHE A 196 -9.18 7.31 10.11
C PHE A 196 -9.28 5.80 9.92
N LEU A 197 -9.55 5.05 10.99
CA LEU A 197 -9.67 3.60 10.93
C LEU A 197 -10.89 3.15 10.12
N ARG A 198 -12.00 3.91 10.11
CA ARG A 198 -13.14 3.66 9.22
C ARG A 198 -12.76 3.85 7.76
N LEU A 199 -12.07 4.94 7.44
CA LEU A 199 -11.53 5.21 6.11
C LEU A 199 -10.58 4.09 5.64
N MET A 200 -9.65 3.65 6.50
CA MET A 200 -8.73 2.54 6.20
C MET A 200 -9.47 1.24 5.87
N ARG A 201 -10.52 0.90 6.63
CA ARG A 201 -11.34 -0.29 6.37
C ARG A 201 -12.08 -0.23 5.04
N LYS A 202 -12.55 0.95 4.62
CA LYS A 202 -13.18 1.13 3.30
C LYS A 202 -12.18 0.86 2.17
N MET A 203 -10.96 1.40 2.26
CA MET A 203 -9.94 1.22 1.22
C MET A 203 -9.29 -0.16 1.22
N LEU A 204 -9.14 -0.78 2.39
CA LEU A 204 -8.52 -2.10 2.57
C LEU A 204 -9.57 -3.22 2.66
N ALA A 205 -10.73 -3.05 2.02
CA ALA A 205 -11.74 -4.10 1.95
C ALA A 205 -11.24 -5.28 1.09
N TRP A 206 -11.58 -6.51 1.51
CA TRP A 206 -11.18 -7.72 0.80
C TRP A 206 -11.79 -7.76 -0.61
N PRO A 207 -13.12 -7.68 -0.80
CA PRO A 207 -13.70 -7.61 -2.14
C PRO A 207 -13.39 -6.24 -2.78
N PRO A 208 -12.86 -6.21 -4.02
CA PRO A 208 -12.57 -4.94 -4.71
C PRO A 208 -13.82 -4.07 -4.89
N GLU A 209 -14.99 -4.69 -5.00
CA GLU A 209 -16.27 -4.01 -5.24
C GLU A 209 -16.78 -3.24 -4.03
N GLU A 210 -16.34 -3.60 -2.81
CA GLU A 210 -16.67 -2.90 -1.57
C GLU A 210 -15.80 -1.66 -1.35
N ARG A 211 -14.68 -1.53 -2.09
CA ARG A 211 -13.83 -0.35 -2.00
C ARG A 211 -14.51 0.82 -2.70
N PRO A 212 -14.51 2.03 -2.13
CA PRO A 212 -15.06 3.22 -2.78
C PRO A 212 -14.26 3.60 -4.03
N SER A 213 -14.82 4.44 -4.88
CA SER A 213 -14.09 5.16 -5.92
C SER A 213 -13.23 6.29 -5.31
N ALA A 214 -12.25 6.78 -6.05
CA ALA A 214 -11.46 7.93 -5.62
C ALA A 214 -12.31 9.18 -5.41
N GLU A 215 -13.36 9.35 -6.23
CA GLU A 215 -14.32 10.43 -6.08
C GLU A 215 -15.09 10.30 -4.76
N GLU A 216 -15.65 9.13 -4.45
CA GLU A 216 -16.35 8.90 -3.17
C GLU A 216 -15.44 9.11 -1.95
N LEU A 217 -14.15 8.76 -2.04
CA LEU A 217 -13.18 9.01 -0.98
C LEU A 217 -12.94 10.49 -0.71
N LEU A 218 -13.05 11.35 -1.72
CA LEU A 218 -12.93 12.81 -1.55
C LEU A 218 -14.05 13.38 -0.66
N TYR A 219 -15.15 12.65 -0.53
CA TYR A 219 -16.28 13.00 0.34
C TYR A 219 -16.26 12.27 1.69
N ASP A 220 -15.21 11.49 1.97
CA ASP A 220 -15.09 10.81 3.26
C ASP A 220 -14.92 11.81 4.40
N GLU A 221 -15.55 11.51 5.54
CA GLU A 221 -15.56 12.36 6.74
C GLU A 221 -14.15 12.70 7.21
N TRP A 222 -13.19 11.76 7.12
CA TRP A 222 -11.84 12.02 7.59
C TRP A 222 -11.06 12.90 6.61
N ILE A 223 -11.30 12.74 5.31
CA ILE A 223 -10.64 13.54 4.26
C ILE A 223 -11.15 14.98 4.24
N ARG A 224 -12.46 15.18 4.44
CA ARG A 224 -13.08 16.50 4.48
C ARG A 224 -12.98 17.19 5.84
N GLY A 225 -12.84 16.41 6.91
CA GLY A 225 -12.89 16.93 8.27
C GLY A 225 -14.18 17.72 8.54
N ASN A 226 -14.03 18.92 9.09
CA ASN A 226 -15.15 19.79 9.49
C ASN A 226 -15.68 20.71 8.38
N ASP A 227 -15.24 20.55 7.13
CA ASP A 227 -15.68 21.37 5.99
C ASP A 227 -17.07 20.94 5.45
N TYR A 228 -18.06 20.95 6.34
CA TYR A 228 -19.49 20.74 6.04
C TYR A 228 -20.21 22.03 5.61
#